data_AF-A0A7J9YQ68-F1
#
_entry.id   AF-A0A7J9YQ68-F1
#
_cell.length_a   1.000
_cell.length_b   1.000
_cell.length_c   1.000
_cell.angle_alpha   90.00
_cell.angle_beta   90.00
_cell.angle_gamma   90.00
#
_symmetry.space_group_name_H-M   'P 1'
#
loop_
_entity.id
_entity.type
_entity.pdbx_description
1 polymer ?
#
loop_
_entity_poly.entity_id
_entity_poly.type
_entity_poly.pdbx_seq_one_letter_code
_entity_poly.pdbx_strand_id
1 'polypeptide(L)'
;MTIRVGPYTFEDVDYDADSDILYVRTGESVTVIGDETTEGHVLCYAETGPDRLVGIDFFNPRRTLSREGEVTVTLPRGERVAAEGIERALRAPQPR
;
A
#
# COMPACT_ATOMS: atom_id res chain seq x y z
N MET A 1 -6.22 -10.71 -6.21
CA MET A 1 -6.25 -9.29 -6.65
C MET A 1 -4.80 -8.84 -6.68
N THR A 2 -4.39 -7.89 -7.52
CA THR A 2 -3.05 -7.30 -7.39
C THR A 2 -3.14 -5.77 -7.37
N ILE A 3 -2.22 -5.16 -6.63
CA ILE A 3 -1.99 -3.71 -6.59
C ILE A 3 -0.60 -3.44 -7.14
N ARG A 4 -0.46 -2.45 -8.03
CA ARG A 4 0.84 -2.04 -8.59
C ARG A 4 1.18 -0.63 -8.16
N VAL A 5 2.44 -0.45 -7.77
CA VAL A 5 2.97 0.82 -7.28
C VAL A 5 4.38 0.97 -7.88
N GLY A 6 4.50 1.73 -8.96
CA GLY A 6 5.75 1.80 -9.72
C GLY A 6 6.22 0.41 -10.16
N PRO A 7 7.45 -0.03 -9.83
CA PRO A 7 7.96 -1.35 -10.19
C PRO A 7 7.45 -2.49 -9.29
N TYR A 8 6.75 -2.17 -8.19
CA TYR A 8 6.31 -3.17 -7.21
C TYR A 8 4.92 -3.70 -7.55
N THR A 9 4.76 -5.03 -7.48
CA THR A 9 3.47 -5.71 -7.60
C THR A 9 3.19 -6.43 -6.29
N PHE A 10 2.05 -6.11 -5.68
CA PHE A 10 1.58 -6.72 -4.44
C PHE A 10 0.42 -7.66 -4.76
N GLU A 11 0.49 -8.88 -4.25
CA GLU A 11 -0.46 -9.97 -4.57
C GLU A 11 -1.36 -10.31 -3.38
N ASP A 12 -0.90 -10.00 -2.17
CA ASP A 12 -1.68 -10.09 -0.96
C ASP A 12 -2.21 -8.69 -0.62
N VAL A 13 -3.54 -8.58 -0.54
CA VAL A 13 -4.28 -7.31 -0.54
C VAL A 13 -5.43 -7.47 0.43
N ASP A 14 -5.36 -6.75 1.55
CA ASP A 14 -6.34 -6.79 2.63
C ASP A 14 -6.78 -5.38 3.00
N TYR A 15 -8.09 -5.12 2.99
CA TYR A 15 -8.63 -3.79 3.26
C TYR A 15 -9.42 -3.81 4.57
N ASP A 16 -8.95 -3.10 5.59
CA ASP A 16 -9.75 -2.82 6.77
C ASP A 16 -10.67 -1.62 6.47
N ALA A 17 -11.95 -1.91 6.23
CA ALA A 17 -12.95 -0.90 5.94
C ALA A 17 -13.39 -0.09 7.18
N ASP A 18 -13.20 -0.63 8.40
CA ASP A 18 -13.56 0.06 9.64
C ASP A 18 -12.52 1.14 9.95
N SER A 19 -11.23 0.83 9.74
CA SER A 19 -10.12 1.75 9.95
C SER A 19 -9.75 2.60 8.71
N ASP A 20 -10.31 2.26 7.55
CA ASP A 20 -9.91 2.78 6.23
C ASP A 20 -8.40 2.61 5.99
N ILE A 21 -7.91 1.37 6.10
CA ILE A 21 -6.50 1.02 5.86
C ILE A 21 -6.43 -0.13 4.85
N LEU A 22 -5.66 0.05 3.78
CA LEU A 22 -5.38 -0.99 2.79
C LEU A 22 -3.94 -1.49 2.97
N TYR A 23 -3.82 -2.74 3.40
CA TYR A 23 -2.56 -3.47 3.53
C TYR A 23 -2.27 -4.17 2.21
N VAL A 24 -1.10 -3.90 1.62
CA VAL A 24 -0.62 -4.62 0.43
C VAL A 24 0.73 -5.26 0.71
N ARG A 25 0.94 -6.51 0.28
CA ARG A 25 2.17 -7.28 0.49
C ARG A 25 2.57 -8.08 -0.76
N THR A 26 3.87 -8.35 -0.90
CA THR A 26 4.42 -9.20 -1.98
C THR A 26 4.34 -10.70 -1.65
N GLY A 27 3.81 -11.07 -0.48
CA GLY A 27 3.81 -12.45 0.05
C GLY A 27 5.05 -12.82 0.87
N GLU A 28 6.06 -11.94 0.90
CA GLU A 28 7.19 -12.05 1.81
C GLU A 28 6.82 -11.53 3.21
N SER A 29 7.44 -12.11 4.25
CA SER A 29 7.22 -11.66 5.63
C SER A 29 7.70 -10.22 5.82
N VAL A 30 6.84 -9.39 6.43
CA VAL A 30 7.23 -8.07 6.93
C VAL A 30 8.05 -8.25 8.19
N THR A 31 9.25 -7.67 8.21
CA THR A 31 10.11 -7.70 9.40
C THR A 31 10.40 -6.30 9.91
N VAL A 32 10.40 -5.29 9.04
CA VAL A 32 10.68 -3.90 9.41
C VAL A 32 9.55 -2.99 8.94
N ILE A 33 8.99 -2.23 9.88
CA ILE A 33 8.06 -1.15 9.59
C ILE A 33 8.89 0.13 9.45
N GLY A 34 8.86 0.73 8.26
CA GLY A 34 9.56 1.97 7.97
C GLY A 34 8.82 3.21 8.46
N ASP A 35 9.41 4.37 8.17
CA ASP A 35 8.81 5.66 8.48
C ASP A 35 7.56 5.95 7.62
N GLU A 36 6.72 6.84 8.14
CA GLU A 36 5.56 7.38 7.43
C GLU A 36 6.01 8.21 6.21
N THR A 37 5.39 8.00 5.06
CA THR A 37 5.59 8.82 3.86
C THR A 37 4.92 10.18 4.03
N THR A 38 5.26 11.14 3.17
CA THR A 38 4.62 12.47 3.15
C THR A 38 3.10 12.39 2.96
N GLU A 39 2.59 11.33 2.34
CA GLU A 39 1.16 11.08 2.14
C GLU A 39 0.48 10.41 3.35
N GLY A 40 1.23 10.10 4.42
CA GLY A 40 0.71 9.42 5.60
C GLY A 40 0.63 7.90 5.46
N HIS A 41 1.38 7.31 4.53
CA HIS A 41 1.42 5.85 4.32
C HIS A 41 2.63 5.24 5.00
N VAL A 42 2.63 3.93 5.26
CA VAL A 42 3.78 3.27 5.87
C VAL A 42 4.39 2.26 4.91
N LEU A 43 5.71 2.32 4.73
CA LEU A 43 6.46 1.39 3.90
C LEU A 43 6.95 0.21 4.75
N CYS A 44 6.75 -1.01 4.27
CA CYS A 44 7.15 -2.24 4.96
C CYS A 44 8.30 -2.93 4.23
N TYR A 45 9.34 -3.33 4.96
CA TYR A 45 10.56 -3.92 4.38
C TYR A 45 10.83 -5.33 4.93
N ALA A 46 11.50 -6.14 4.09
CA ALA A 46 12.02 -7.44 4.52
C ALA A 46 13.22 -7.28 5.46
N GLU A 47 13.51 -8.32 6.24
CA GLU A 47 14.72 -8.38 7.08
C GLU A 47 16.01 -8.36 6.25
N THR A 48 15.98 -9.01 5.08
CA THR A 48 17.15 -9.17 4.23
C THR A 48 17.20 -8.07 3.17
N GLY A 49 18.05 -7.08 3.44
CA GLY A 49 18.35 -5.98 2.53
C GLY A 49 17.76 -4.66 3.01
N PRO A 50 18.57 -3.63 3.26
CA PRO A 50 18.13 -2.39 3.91
C PRO A 50 17.09 -1.55 3.15
N ASP A 51 16.65 -1.96 1.96
CA ASP A 51 15.71 -1.21 1.11
C ASP A 51 14.73 -2.12 0.35
N ARG A 52 14.55 -3.38 0.80
CA ARG A 52 13.66 -4.32 0.10
C ARG A 52 12.22 -4.11 0.54
N LEU A 53 11.51 -3.22 -0.17
CA LEU A 53 10.08 -2.99 0.03
C LEU A 53 9.29 -4.28 -0.26
N VAL A 54 8.52 -4.74 0.73
CA VAL A 54 7.65 -5.92 0.64
C VAL A 54 6.19 -5.61 0.93
N GLY A 55 5.89 -4.39 1.39
CA GLY A 55 4.52 -3.97 1.63
C GLY A 55 4.35 -2.47 1.77
N ILE A 56 3.09 -2.03 1.68
CA ILE A 56 2.68 -0.66 1.98
C ILE A 56 1.36 -0.72 2.76
N ASP A 57 1.24 0.12 3.78
CA ASP A 57 -0.02 0.38 4.48
C ASP A 57 -0.55 1.72 3.99
N PHE A 58 -1.57 1.68 3.14
CA PHE A 58 -2.24 2.87 2.66
C PHE A 58 -3.30 3.29 3.66
N PHE A 59 -3.09 4.45 4.29
CA PHE A 59 -4.04 5.06 5.20
C PHE A 59 -5.04 5.95 4.46
N ASN A 60 -6.30 5.87 4.86
CA ASN A 60 -7.42 6.63 4.30
C ASN A 60 -7.60 6.49 2.77
N PRO A 61 -7.34 5.33 2.13
CA PRO A 61 -7.33 5.23 0.67
C PRO A 61 -8.71 5.52 0.06
N ARG A 62 -9.81 5.18 0.76
CA ARG A 62 -11.17 5.50 0.28
C ARG A 62 -11.42 7.00 0.32
N ARG A 63 -11.04 7.67 1.41
CA ARG A 63 -11.17 9.12 1.55
C ARG A 63 -10.31 9.86 0.52
N THR A 64 -9.05 9.45 0.35
CA THR A 64 -8.11 10.05 -0.61
C THR A 64 -8.64 9.88 -2.03
N LEU A 65 -9.04 8.66 -2.43
CA LEU A 65 -9.62 8.41 -3.75
C LEU A 65 -10.87 9.27 -4.03
N SER A 66 -11.76 9.42 -3.04
CA SER A 66 -12.96 10.25 -3.19
C SER A 66 -12.66 11.75 -3.35
N ARG A 67 -11.53 12.23 -2.83
CA ARG A 67 -11.17 13.66 -2.85
C ARG A 67 -10.25 14.01 -4.01
N GLU A 68 -9.31 13.13 -4.31
CA GLU A 68 -8.17 13.39 -5.20
C GLU A 68 -8.26 12.59 -6.50
N GLY A 69 -9.13 11.57 -6.57
CA GLY A 69 -9.31 10.73 -7.76
C GLY A 69 -8.25 9.64 -7.93
N GLU A 70 -7.15 9.71 -7.17
CA GLU A 70 -6.11 8.70 -7.11
C GLU A 70 -5.51 8.63 -5.71
N VAL A 71 -4.83 7.51 -5.42
CA VAL A 71 -4.02 7.35 -4.21
C VAL A 71 -2.58 7.21 -4.66
N THR A 72 -1.72 8.09 -4.18
CA THR A 72 -0.30 8.13 -4.53
C THR A 72 0.56 7.89 -3.30
N VAL A 73 1.75 7.34 -3.49
CA VAL A 73 2.74 7.13 -2.44
C VAL A 73 4.12 7.52 -2.94
N THR A 74 4.91 8.16 -2.08
CA THR A 74 6.34 8.38 -2.31
C THR A 74 7.12 7.12 -1.95
N LEU A 75 7.78 6.51 -2.93
CA LEU A 75 8.63 5.33 -2.77
C LEU A 75 10.00 5.70 -2.16
N PRO A 76 10.80 4.70 -1.69
CA PRO A 76 12.06 4.97 -0.97
C PRO A 76 13.07 5.83 -1.74
N ARG A 77 13.04 5.78 -3.08
CA ARG A 77 13.92 6.58 -3.95
C ARG A 77 13.41 8.01 -4.19
N GLY A 78 12.32 8.41 -3.54
CA GLY A 78 11.69 9.73 -3.67
C GLY A 78 10.74 9.87 -4.85
N GLU A 79 10.53 8.81 -5.63
CA GLU A 79 9.56 8.80 -6.73
C GLU A 79 8.13 8.71 -6.19
N ARG A 80 7.29 9.68 -6.54
CA ARG A 80 5.86 9.64 -6.22
C ARG A 80 5.11 8.94 -7.34
N VAL A 81 4.36 7.90 -7.00
CA VAL A 81 3.66 7.06 -7.97
C VAL A 81 2.23 6.77 -7.51
N ALA A 82 1.33 6.58 -8.46
CA ALA A 82 -0.04 6.15 -8.19
C ALA A 82 -0.09 4.65 -7.88
N ALA A 83 -1.00 4.27 -6.98
CA ALA A 83 -1.29 2.89 -6.66
C ALA A 83 -2.44 2.36 -7.53
N GLU A 84 -2.08 1.62 -8.58
CA GLU A 84 -3.03 1.08 -9.53
C GLU A 84 -3.84 -0.08 -8.93
N GLY A 85 -5.14 -0.08 -9.19
CA GLY A 85 -6.05 -1.16 -8.76
C GLY A 85 -6.67 -0.95 -7.39
N ILE A 86 -6.30 0.12 -6.65
CA ILE A 86 -6.84 0.40 -5.32
C ILE A 86 -8.36 0.46 -5.33
N GLU A 87 -8.98 1.13 -6.29
CA GLU A 87 -10.45 1.21 -6.34
C GLU A 87 -11.14 -0.15 -6.34
N ARG A 88 -10.50 -1.15 -6.97
CA ARG A 88 -11.04 -2.50 -7.07
C ARG A 88 -10.88 -3.24 -5.74
N ALA A 89 -9.75 -3.03 -5.06
CA ALA A 89 -9.51 -3.58 -3.72
C ALA A 89 -10.50 -3.02 -2.70
N LEU A 90 -10.76 -1.70 -2.72
CA LEU A 90 -11.71 -1.06 -1.80
C LEU A 90 -13.17 -1.50 -1.99
N ARG A 91 -13.51 -2.05 -3.16
CA ARG A 91 -14.84 -2.60 -3.47
C ARG A 91 -14.93 -4.11 -3.25
N ALA A 92 -13.81 -4.78 -2.96
CA ALA A 92 -13.81 -6.21 -2.76
C ALA A 92 -14.58 -6.58 -1.47
N PRO A 93 -15.38 -7.65 -1.47
CA PRO A 93 -16.00 -8.13 -0.25
C PRO A 93 -14.90 -8.62 0.71
N GLN A 94 -14.94 -8.14 1.95
CA GLN A 94 -13.97 -8.55 2.96
C GLN A 94 -14.19 -10.01 3.36
N PRO A 95 -13.12 -10.83 3.46
CA PRO A 95 -13.24 -12.09 4.16
C PRO A 95 -13.67 -11.81 5.61
N ARG A 96 -14.76 -12.45 6.04
CA ARG A 96 -15.27 -12.38 7.42
C ARG A 96 -14.39 -13.15 8.39
#